data_AF-A0A7K9EDD0-F1
#
_entry.id   AF-A0A7K9EDD0-F1
#
_cell.length_a   1.000
_cell.length_b   1.000
_cell.length_c   1.000
_cell.angle_alpha   90.00
_cell.angle_beta   90.00
_cell.angle_gamma   90.00
#
_symmetry.space_group_name_H-M   'P 1'
#
loop_
_entity.id
_entity.type
_entity.pdbx_description
1 polymer ?
#
loop_
_entity_poly.entity_id
_entity_poly.type
_entity_poly.pdbx_seq_one_letter_code
_entity_poly.pdbx_strand_id
1 'polypeptide(L)'
;AQFAEPAQAVAALLKHLKAQRREEVGELLRASMEDYAPSDVPLEDFFQRGRYECEAARAADVPPWVLDALSRGQLPPFVCDALVLRSTFLRVQVENMQRPSAHSAALPLRQVIYGLLLGAPRNTGAAAPGQPSCELPVVCEYDRLQKTLKKNYVPAASLPLDFCDDHFSLDTLAEVPVLRRQTLLLETLGMKASFLESVPSHLQLPVAVTCHWIRCSEPQVQLHQLKALLLTMVSGELQRGTADLDPAALPAEDDSAADNEFLKWTEKKPQKEDFDVDAAHGFCQWQCCLQMGLYLNQLLCAPLPEPDLSSRLYSGTLVHRLHQELQSAPAVENLSSLSPKLTQLYQVLLNTVES
;
A
#
# COMPACT_ATOMS: atom_id res chain seq x y z
N ALA A 1 27.38 -9.65 -25.37
CA ALA A 1 28.60 -9.04 -25.93
C ALA A 1 29.13 -8.05 -24.91
N GLN A 2 30.39 -8.19 -24.47
CA GLN A 2 31.05 -7.16 -23.68
C GLN A 2 31.67 -6.16 -24.66
N PHE A 3 31.24 -4.90 -24.60
CA PHE A 3 31.88 -3.81 -25.32
C PHE A 3 32.88 -3.13 -24.38
N ALA A 4 34.08 -2.82 -24.85
CA ALA A 4 35.10 -2.20 -24.02
C ALA A 4 34.81 -0.71 -23.76
N GLU A 5 34.12 -0.06 -24.70
CA GLU A 5 33.74 1.35 -24.60
C GLU A 5 32.32 1.58 -25.12
N PRO A 6 31.59 2.57 -24.58
CA PRO A 6 30.24 2.91 -25.04
C PRO A 6 30.15 3.22 -26.54
N ALA A 7 31.19 3.84 -27.12
CA ALA A 7 31.24 4.14 -28.55
C ALA A 7 31.18 2.86 -29.41
N GLN A 8 31.77 1.76 -28.93
CA GLN A 8 31.73 0.46 -29.60
C GLN A 8 30.32 -0.16 -29.51
N ALA A 9 29.64 0.02 -28.38
CA ALA A 9 28.26 -0.43 -28.20
C ALA A 9 27.30 0.34 -29.13
N VAL A 10 27.44 1.66 -29.23
CA VAL A 10 26.68 2.51 -30.16
C VAL A 10 26.94 2.08 -31.60
N ALA A 11 28.21 1.91 -32.00
CA ALA A 11 28.56 1.47 -33.35
C ALA A 11 28.00 0.08 -33.69
N ALA A 12 27.93 -0.84 -32.72
CA ALA A 12 27.31 -2.15 -32.90
C ALA A 12 25.80 -2.06 -33.08
N LEU A 13 25.12 -1.24 -32.26
CA LEU A 13 23.67 -0.99 -32.38
C LEU A 13 23.29 -0.38 -33.75
N LEU A 14 24.06 0.60 -34.22
CA LEU A 14 23.79 1.26 -35.50
C LEU A 14 23.88 0.31 -36.71
N LYS A 15 24.64 -0.79 -36.63
CA LYS A 15 24.71 -1.81 -37.69
C LYS A 15 23.37 -2.53 -37.93
N HIS A 16 22.52 -2.61 -36.91
CA HIS A 16 21.20 -3.23 -37.01
C HIS A 16 20.13 -2.28 -37.58
N LEU A 17 20.44 -1.00 -37.75
CA LEU A 17 19.54 -0.01 -38.32
C LEU A 17 19.72 0.14 -39.84
N LYS A 18 18.67 0.59 -40.51
CA LYS A 18 18.70 0.97 -41.94
C LYS A 18 19.66 2.14 -42.14
N ALA A 19 20.44 2.13 -43.22
CA ALA A 19 21.50 3.10 -43.49
C ALA A 19 21.06 4.57 -43.34
N GLN A 20 19.85 4.89 -43.82
CA GLN A 20 19.27 6.24 -43.78
C GLN A 20 19.03 6.80 -42.36
N ARG A 21 18.93 5.93 -41.33
CA ARG A 21 18.65 6.34 -39.94
C ARG A 21 19.88 6.27 -39.03
N ARG A 22 21.02 5.78 -39.54
CA ARG A 22 22.20 5.53 -38.70
C ARG A 22 22.85 6.80 -38.19
N GLU A 23 22.85 7.84 -39.00
CA GLU A 23 23.44 9.14 -38.65
C GLU A 23 22.60 9.85 -37.59
N GLU A 24 21.31 10.06 -37.88
CA GLU A 24 20.33 10.65 -36.94
C GLU A 24 20.30 9.93 -35.58
N VAL A 25 20.13 8.60 -35.59
CA VAL A 25 20.09 7.82 -34.33
C VAL A 25 21.46 7.79 -33.64
N GLY A 26 22.56 7.83 -34.39
CA GLY A 26 23.90 7.89 -33.83
C GLY A 26 24.19 9.21 -33.14
N GLU A 27 23.70 10.33 -33.68
CA GLU A 27 23.77 11.65 -33.04
C GLU A 27 22.90 11.70 -31.78
N LEU A 28 21.66 11.22 -31.85
CA LEU A 28 20.77 11.15 -30.68
C LEU A 28 21.38 10.32 -29.55
N LEU A 29 21.96 9.15 -29.85
CA LEU A 29 22.60 8.32 -28.83
C LEU A 29 23.83 8.98 -28.21
N ARG A 30 24.63 9.70 -29.01
CA ARG A 30 25.79 10.45 -28.49
C ARG A 30 25.36 11.63 -27.63
N ALA A 31 24.38 12.41 -28.07
CA ALA A 31 23.83 13.51 -27.29
C ALA A 31 23.21 13.01 -25.97
N SER A 32 22.38 11.95 -26.02
CA SER A 32 21.82 11.36 -24.81
C SER A 32 22.89 10.81 -23.87
N MET A 33 24.01 10.30 -24.39
CA MET A 33 25.13 9.85 -23.58
C MET A 33 25.85 11.00 -22.86
N GLU A 34 25.95 12.17 -23.48
CA GLU A 34 26.51 13.37 -22.84
C GLU A 34 25.64 13.84 -21.67
N ASP A 35 24.33 13.59 -21.71
CA ASP A 35 23.40 13.87 -20.60
C ASP A 35 23.60 12.93 -19.41
N TYR A 36 24.18 11.73 -19.62
CA TYR A 36 24.54 10.82 -18.52
C TYR A 36 25.89 11.22 -17.92
N ALA A 37 25.86 12.21 -17.03
CA ALA A 37 26.98 12.48 -16.15
C ALA A 37 27.22 11.29 -15.20
N PRO A 38 28.48 10.87 -14.96
CA PRO A 38 28.80 9.99 -13.85
C PRO A 38 28.20 10.57 -12.57
N SER A 39 27.53 9.74 -11.77
CA SER A 39 27.06 10.19 -10.48
C SER A 39 28.26 10.56 -9.60
N ASP A 40 28.19 11.71 -8.94
CA ASP A 40 29.16 12.09 -7.90
C ASP A 40 29.10 11.15 -6.69
N VAL A 41 28.06 10.32 -6.61
CA VAL A 41 27.85 9.34 -5.53
C VAL A 41 28.42 7.98 -5.94
N PRO A 42 29.30 7.36 -5.13
CA PRO A 42 29.84 6.03 -5.39
C PRO A 42 28.76 4.96 -5.19
N LEU A 43 27.99 4.67 -6.25
CA LEU A 43 26.94 3.65 -6.24
C LEU A 43 27.47 2.24 -6.00
N GLU A 44 28.78 2.01 -6.14
CA GLU A 44 29.44 0.74 -5.82
C GLU A 44 29.16 0.30 -4.39
N ASP A 45 29.25 1.22 -3.42
CA ASP A 45 28.96 0.93 -2.01
C ASP A 45 27.49 0.56 -1.78
N PHE A 46 26.58 1.16 -2.56
CA PHE A 46 25.17 0.79 -2.52
C PHE A 46 24.95 -0.65 -3.00
N PHE A 47 25.47 -1.01 -4.17
CA PHE A 47 25.27 -2.35 -4.71
C PHE A 47 26.05 -3.45 -3.95
N GLN A 48 27.22 -3.13 -3.39
CA GLN A 48 28.03 -4.10 -2.66
C GLN A 48 27.64 -4.23 -1.19
N ARG A 49 27.28 -3.12 -0.53
CA ARG A 49 27.11 -3.05 0.93
C ARG A 49 25.69 -2.64 1.35
N GLY A 50 24.83 -2.28 0.40
CA GLY A 50 23.48 -1.76 0.67
C GLY A 50 23.49 -0.43 1.41
N ARG A 51 24.57 0.36 1.27
CA ARG A 51 24.73 1.66 1.95
C ARG A 51 24.60 2.77 0.92
N TYR A 52 23.67 3.68 1.15
CA TYR A 52 23.52 4.89 0.36
C TYR A 52 23.55 6.10 1.28
N GLU A 53 24.50 7.01 1.05
CA GLU A 53 24.57 8.27 1.77
C GLU A 53 24.06 9.40 0.88
N CYS A 54 22.91 9.96 1.22
CA CYS A 54 22.36 11.13 0.55
C CYS A 54 22.76 12.40 1.31
N GLU A 55 23.52 13.30 0.67
CA GLU A 55 23.91 14.58 1.29
C GLU A 55 22.70 15.42 1.69
N ALA A 56 21.68 15.50 0.83
CA ALA A 56 20.45 16.23 1.13
C ALA A 56 19.72 15.65 2.36
N ALA A 57 19.75 14.33 2.54
CA ALA A 57 19.10 13.69 3.67
C ALA A 57 19.91 13.83 4.97
N ARG A 58 21.26 13.83 4.87
CA ARG A 58 22.15 14.19 5.99
C ARG A 58 21.96 15.64 6.42
N ALA A 59 21.78 16.57 5.48
CA ALA A 59 21.52 17.98 5.77
C ALA A 59 20.14 18.23 6.39
N ALA A 60 19.20 17.29 6.25
CA ALA A 60 17.84 17.36 6.78
C ALA A 60 17.69 16.69 8.17
N ASP A 61 18.80 16.31 8.83
CA ASP A 61 18.83 15.66 10.15
C ASP A 61 17.89 14.43 10.25
N VAL A 62 17.76 13.68 9.16
CA VAL A 62 16.93 12.46 9.12
C VAL A 62 17.61 11.33 9.92
N PRO A 63 16.89 10.61 10.80
CA PRO A 63 17.49 9.55 11.60
C PRO A 63 18.16 8.45 10.76
N PRO A 64 19.31 7.91 11.17
CA PRO A 64 20.06 6.94 10.36
C PRO A 64 19.27 5.69 9.95
N TRP A 65 18.37 5.19 10.82
CA TRP A 65 17.55 4.03 10.50
C TRP A 65 16.54 4.32 9.39
N VAL A 66 16.02 5.55 9.29
CA VAL A 66 15.10 5.97 8.23
C VAL A 66 15.84 6.01 6.89
N LEU A 67 17.07 6.52 6.88
CA LEU A 67 17.92 6.54 5.69
C LEU A 67 18.25 5.12 5.19
N ASP A 68 18.63 4.23 6.11
CA ASP A 68 18.91 2.83 5.78
C ASP A 68 17.65 2.15 5.22
N ALA A 69 16.49 2.33 5.87
CA ALA A 69 15.23 1.73 5.44
C ALA A 69 14.75 2.28 4.08
N LEU A 70 14.91 3.58 3.80
CA LEU A 70 14.64 4.16 2.49
C LEU A 70 15.57 3.57 1.41
N SER A 71 16.86 3.44 1.70
CA SER A 71 17.84 2.87 0.76
C SER A 71 17.55 1.40 0.42
N ARG A 72 17.01 0.65 1.36
CA ARG A 72 16.60 -0.76 1.19
C ARG A 72 15.20 -0.92 0.58
N GLY A 73 14.48 0.19 0.33
CA GLY A 73 13.09 0.15 -0.14
C GLY A 73 12.08 -0.37 0.90
N GLN A 74 12.45 -0.36 2.18
CA GLN A 74 11.58 -0.74 3.31
C GLN A 74 10.63 0.39 3.72
N LEU A 75 11.04 1.65 3.47
CA LEU A 75 10.17 2.82 3.61
C LEU A 75 9.82 3.40 2.24
N PRO A 76 8.58 3.88 2.05
CA PRO A 76 8.14 4.47 0.81
C PRO A 76 8.70 5.90 0.65
N PRO A 77 8.89 6.40 -0.58
CA PRO A 77 9.26 7.80 -0.83
C PRO A 77 8.34 8.82 -0.15
N PHE A 78 7.06 8.45 0.06
CA PHE A 78 6.08 9.22 0.83
C PHE A 78 6.59 9.67 2.20
N VAL A 79 7.36 8.84 2.91
CA VAL A 79 7.94 9.18 4.21
C VAL A 79 8.94 10.32 4.09
N CYS A 80 9.82 10.25 3.09
CA CYS A 80 10.81 11.29 2.84
C CYS A 80 10.15 12.61 2.41
N ASP A 81 9.16 12.54 1.51
CA ASP A 81 8.41 13.70 1.03
C ASP A 81 7.69 14.42 2.19
N ALA A 82 7.01 13.65 3.05
CA ALA A 82 6.32 14.21 4.21
C ALA A 82 7.29 14.78 5.26
N LEU A 83 8.41 14.11 5.53
CA LEU A 83 9.39 14.51 6.55
C LEU A 83 10.18 15.76 6.12
N VAL A 84 10.75 15.72 4.91
CA VAL A 84 11.70 16.73 4.42
C VAL A 84 10.98 17.84 3.65
N LEU A 85 10.14 17.49 2.68
CA LEU A 85 9.48 18.48 1.81
C LEU A 85 8.21 19.07 2.42
N ARG A 86 7.69 18.46 3.48
CA ARG A 86 6.40 18.81 4.11
C ARG A 86 5.27 18.88 3.08
N SER A 87 5.37 18.09 2.02
CA SER A 87 4.38 18.05 0.94
C SER A 87 4.33 16.69 0.25
N THR A 88 3.17 16.30 -0.25
CA THR A 88 2.96 15.01 -0.94
C THR A 88 1.89 15.11 -2.01
N PHE A 89 2.04 14.32 -3.08
CA PHE A 89 1.04 14.17 -4.13
C PHE A 89 0.26 12.86 -3.93
N LEU A 90 -1.04 12.98 -3.72
CA LEU A 90 -1.92 11.83 -3.61
C LEU A 90 -2.27 11.34 -5.01
N ARG A 91 -1.81 10.13 -5.34
CA ARG A 91 -2.02 9.54 -6.68
C ARG A 91 -3.49 9.20 -6.87
N VAL A 92 -4.09 9.79 -7.89
CA VAL A 92 -5.50 9.59 -8.25
C VAL A 92 -5.64 8.27 -9.03
N GLN A 93 -6.61 7.46 -8.64
CA GLN A 93 -6.96 6.20 -9.32
C GLN A 93 -8.15 6.40 -10.27
N VAL A 94 -8.60 5.33 -10.93
CA VAL A 94 -9.82 5.36 -11.75
C VAL A 94 -11.03 5.31 -10.82
N GLU A 95 -11.48 6.48 -10.36
CA GLU A 95 -12.53 6.64 -9.36
C GLU A 95 -13.61 7.65 -9.77
N ASN A 96 -14.72 7.72 -9.01
CA ASN A 96 -15.81 8.66 -9.25
C ASN A 96 -15.40 10.11 -8.91
N MET A 97 -15.08 10.90 -9.93
CA MET A 97 -14.68 12.30 -9.79
C MET A 97 -15.81 13.24 -9.30
N GLN A 98 -17.07 12.79 -9.28
CA GLN A 98 -18.18 13.55 -8.69
C GLN A 98 -18.22 13.45 -7.15
N ARG A 99 -17.51 12.46 -6.59
CA ARG A 99 -17.39 12.25 -5.14
C ARG A 99 -16.10 12.90 -4.60
N PRO A 100 -16.00 13.15 -3.28
CA PRO A 100 -14.73 13.47 -2.63
C PRO A 100 -13.64 12.47 -3.00
N SER A 101 -12.36 12.87 -2.88
CA SER A 101 -11.22 11.98 -3.19
C SER A 101 -11.30 10.66 -2.43
N ALA A 102 -10.96 9.53 -3.06
CA ALA A 102 -10.84 8.24 -2.38
C ALA A 102 -9.84 8.29 -1.22
N HIS A 103 -8.85 9.19 -1.29
CA HIS A 103 -7.89 9.44 -0.22
C HIS A 103 -8.53 9.99 1.06
N SER A 104 -9.78 10.48 1.01
CA SER A 104 -10.49 10.97 2.19
C SER A 104 -10.68 9.86 3.24
N ALA A 105 -10.96 8.62 2.80
CA ALA A 105 -11.11 7.48 3.71
C ALA A 105 -9.81 7.13 4.46
N ALA A 106 -8.66 7.43 3.86
CA ALA A 106 -7.33 7.18 4.42
C ALA A 106 -6.73 8.40 5.15
N LEU A 107 -7.47 9.52 5.25
CA LEU A 107 -6.99 10.74 5.90
C LEU A 107 -6.53 10.51 7.35
N PRO A 108 -7.29 9.80 8.22
CA PRO A 108 -6.85 9.57 9.60
C PRO A 108 -5.49 8.86 9.70
N LEU A 109 -5.23 7.91 8.79
CA LEU A 109 -3.95 7.19 8.75
C LEU A 109 -2.79 8.13 8.39
N ARG A 110 -3.00 9.03 7.43
CA ARG A 110 -2.00 10.05 7.06
C ARG A 110 -1.70 11.00 8.20
N GLN A 111 -2.73 11.45 8.93
CA GLN A 111 -2.54 12.33 10.08
C GLN A 111 -1.66 11.67 11.15
N VAL A 112 -1.84 10.38 11.43
CA VAL A 112 -0.98 9.63 12.37
C VAL A 112 0.45 9.50 11.83
N ILE A 113 0.62 9.18 10.54
CA ILE A 113 1.96 9.14 9.93
C ILE A 113 2.65 10.50 10.07
N TYR A 114 1.97 11.62 9.79
CA TYR A 114 2.53 12.95 9.98
C TYR A 114 2.85 13.24 11.45
N GLY A 115 2.04 12.75 12.40
CA GLY A 115 2.31 12.84 13.83
C GLY A 115 3.61 12.16 14.24
N LEU A 116 3.84 10.95 13.72
CA LEU A 116 5.06 10.17 13.96
C LEU A 116 6.29 10.82 13.31
N LEU A 117 6.16 11.31 12.08
CA LEU A 117 7.28 11.89 11.34
C LEU A 117 7.70 13.27 11.87
N LEU A 118 6.73 14.10 12.26
CA LEU A 118 6.96 15.51 12.53
C LEU A 118 7.01 15.86 14.02
N GLY A 119 6.75 14.87 14.90
CA GLY A 119 6.74 15.05 16.35
C GLY A 119 5.63 16.01 16.77
N ALA A 120 4.37 15.55 16.71
CA ALA A 120 3.24 16.36 17.16
C ALA A 120 3.49 16.90 18.59
N PRO A 121 3.33 18.21 18.84
CA PRO A 121 3.64 18.80 20.12
C PRO A 121 2.84 18.17 21.24
N ARG A 122 3.54 17.94 22.36
CA ARG A 122 2.99 17.38 23.57
C ARG A 122 1.86 18.29 24.08
N ASN A 123 0.70 17.72 24.36
CA ASN A 123 -0.25 18.36 25.27
C ASN A 123 0.31 18.25 26.70
N THR A 124 1.39 18.98 26.99
CA THR A 124 1.78 19.22 28.38
C THR A 124 0.72 20.12 28.99
N GLY A 125 -0.06 19.58 29.93
CA GLY A 125 -1.04 20.35 30.68
C GLY A 125 -0.44 21.65 31.24
N ALA A 126 -1.28 22.69 31.24
CA ALA A 126 -1.00 24.06 31.65
C ALA A 126 -0.04 24.83 30.72
N ALA A 127 -0.56 25.26 29.56
CA ALA A 127 -0.03 26.45 28.91
C ALA A 127 -0.04 27.62 29.91
N ALA A 128 1.13 28.21 30.16
CA ALA A 128 1.21 29.48 30.87
C ALA A 128 0.36 30.53 30.11
N PRO A 129 -0.34 31.46 30.79
CA PRO A 129 -1.16 32.44 30.10
C PRO A 129 -0.26 33.33 29.24
N GLY A 130 -0.36 33.21 27.91
CA GLY A 130 0.35 34.06 26.94
C GLY A 130 1.27 33.35 25.95
N GLN A 131 1.44 32.02 25.99
CA GLN A 131 2.11 31.29 24.91
C GLN A 131 1.13 30.95 23.77
N PRO A 132 1.50 31.13 22.49
CA PRO A 132 0.69 30.66 21.38
C PRO A 132 0.47 29.15 21.55
N SER A 133 -0.78 28.70 21.39
CA SER A 133 -1.11 27.27 21.35
C SER A 133 -0.13 26.57 20.42
N CYS A 134 0.53 25.51 20.89
CA CYS A 134 1.50 24.79 20.08
C CYS A 134 0.76 24.15 18.89
N GLU A 135 0.81 24.81 17.72
CA GLU A 135 0.10 24.35 16.53
C GLU A 135 0.70 23.02 16.07
N LEU A 136 -0.16 22.05 15.76
CA LEU A 136 0.26 20.76 15.23
C LEU A 136 0.96 20.96 13.87
N PRO A 137 2.07 20.27 13.59
CA PRO A 137 2.73 20.33 12.29
C PRO A 137 1.74 20.04 11.16
N VAL A 138 1.83 20.80 10.08
CA VAL A 138 0.98 20.62 8.90
C VAL A 138 1.79 20.10 7.71
N VAL A 139 1.17 19.24 6.91
CA VAL A 139 1.71 18.74 5.64
C VAL A 139 0.82 19.22 4.50
N CYS A 140 1.45 19.68 3.42
CA CYS A 140 0.77 20.11 2.21
C CYS A 140 0.43 18.89 1.32
N GLU A 141 -0.85 18.55 1.22
CA GLU A 141 -1.32 17.50 0.30
C GLU A 141 -1.81 18.10 -1.01
N TYR A 142 -1.32 17.58 -2.13
CA TYR A 142 -1.90 17.80 -3.45
C TYR A 142 -2.83 16.64 -3.77
N ASP A 143 -4.14 16.91 -3.72
CA ASP A 143 -5.20 15.93 -3.94
C ASP A 143 -6.14 16.42 -5.04
N ARG A 144 -6.90 15.51 -5.65
CA ARG A 144 -7.90 15.92 -6.63
C ARG A 144 -9.06 16.69 -5.98
N LEU A 145 -9.55 17.68 -6.71
CA LEU A 145 -10.88 18.24 -6.55
C LEU A 145 -11.56 18.11 -7.92
N GLN A 146 -12.45 17.12 -8.03
CA GLN A 146 -13.03 16.70 -9.29
C GLN A 146 -11.93 16.44 -10.34
N LYS A 147 -11.92 17.20 -11.44
CA LYS A 147 -10.94 17.07 -12.55
C LYS A 147 -9.71 17.96 -12.39
N THR A 148 -9.54 18.62 -11.25
CA THR A 148 -8.44 19.57 -10.98
C THR A 148 -7.63 19.11 -9.78
N LEU A 149 -6.45 19.69 -9.61
CA LEU A 149 -5.60 19.46 -8.44
C LEU A 149 -5.82 20.58 -7.43
N LYS A 150 -5.98 20.23 -6.16
CA LYS A 150 -6.17 21.15 -5.04
C LYS A 150 -5.06 20.94 -4.01
N LYS A 151 -4.54 22.06 -3.50
CA LYS A 151 -3.66 22.10 -2.34
C LYS A 151 -4.48 22.09 -1.06
N ASN A 152 -4.24 21.14 -0.17
CA ASN A 152 -4.82 21.05 1.16
C ASN A 152 -3.70 21.06 2.21
N TYR A 153 -3.99 21.54 3.41
CA TYR A 153 -3.06 21.50 4.54
C TYR A 153 -3.65 20.56 5.59
N VAL A 154 -2.97 19.45 5.82
CA VAL A 154 -3.43 18.41 6.74
C VAL A 154 -2.61 18.50 8.02
N PRO A 155 -3.25 18.72 9.18
CA PRO A 155 -2.56 18.70 10.46
C PRO A 155 -2.21 17.26 10.83
N ALA A 156 -1.02 17.09 11.40
CA ALA A 156 -0.62 15.88 12.09
C ALA A 156 -1.59 15.55 13.24
N ALA A 157 -1.82 14.27 13.50
CA ALA A 157 -2.57 13.83 14.66
C ALA A 157 -1.68 13.86 15.91
N SER A 158 -2.27 14.21 17.05
CA SER A 158 -1.69 13.87 18.34
C SER A 158 -1.80 12.36 18.53
N LEU A 159 -0.71 11.72 18.94
CA LEU A 159 -0.73 10.31 19.33
C LEU A 159 -1.59 10.14 20.60
N PRO A 160 -2.18 8.96 20.84
CA PRO A 160 -2.88 8.69 22.09
C PRO A 160 -1.90 8.82 23.27
N LEU A 161 -2.40 9.20 24.46
CA LEU A 161 -1.59 9.51 25.64
C LEU A 161 -0.59 8.41 25.99
N ASP A 162 -0.97 7.15 25.80
CA ASP A 162 -0.12 5.98 26.10
C ASP A 162 1.09 5.84 25.15
N PHE A 163 1.12 6.61 24.05
CA PHE A 163 2.17 6.64 23.02
C PHE A 163 2.83 8.02 22.90
N CYS A 164 2.57 8.93 23.85
CA CYS A 164 3.19 10.25 23.91
C CYS A 164 4.53 10.27 24.66
N ASP A 165 5.13 9.11 24.92
CA ASP A 165 6.44 9.00 25.56
C ASP A 165 7.58 9.29 24.57
N ASP A 166 8.78 9.52 25.10
CA ASP A 166 9.96 9.81 24.27
C ASP A 166 10.38 8.64 23.38
N HIS A 167 9.80 7.46 23.59
CA HIS A 167 10.09 6.24 22.84
C HIS A 167 9.43 6.23 21.46
N PHE A 168 8.30 6.92 21.26
CA PHE A 168 7.67 7.05 19.94
C PHE A 168 8.18 8.26 19.13
N SER A 169 9.32 8.84 19.52
CA SER A 169 10.03 9.80 18.66
C SER A 169 10.56 9.09 17.41
N LEU A 170 10.67 9.82 16.30
CA LEU A 170 11.19 9.24 15.06
C LEU A 170 12.61 8.65 15.25
N ASP A 171 13.44 9.25 16.10
CA ASP A 171 14.80 8.77 16.39
C ASP A 171 14.82 7.39 17.06
N THR A 172 13.88 7.13 17.97
CA THR A 172 13.86 5.93 18.83
C THR A 172 12.80 4.92 18.42
N LEU A 173 11.97 5.23 17.42
CA LEU A 173 10.84 4.40 16.97
C LEU A 173 11.25 2.96 16.59
N ALA A 174 12.46 2.79 16.02
CA ALA A 174 12.99 1.48 15.67
C ALA A 174 13.33 0.59 16.90
N GLU A 175 13.60 1.22 18.05
CA GLU A 175 13.96 0.57 19.30
C GLU A 175 12.75 0.19 20.17
N VAL A 176 11.59 0.78 19.88
CA VAL A 176 10.33 0.48 20.58
C VAL A 176 9.99 -1.00 20.43
N PRO A 177 9.58 -1.69 21.52
CA PRO A 177 9.18 -3.09 21.45
C PRO A 177 8.12 -3.35 20.37
N VAL A 178 8.29 -4.44 19.61
CA VAL A 178 7.38 -4.83 18.51
C VAL A 178 5.92 -4.80 18.95
N LEU A 179 5.61 -5.33 20.13
CA LEU A 179 4.25 -5.37 20.68
C LEU A 179 3.65 -3.96 20.84
N ARG A 180 4.43 -2.99 21.34
CA ARG A 180 3.98 -1.59 21.49
C ARG A 180 3.70 -0.94 20.14
N ARG A 181 4.55 -1.18 19.14
CA ARG A 181 4.36 -0.71 17.76
C ARG A 181 3.15 -1.34 17.10
N GLN A 182 2.94 -2.64 17.33
CA GLN A 182 1.75 -3.37 16.87
C GLN A 182 0.47 -2.79 17.49
N THR A 183 0.46 -2.48 18.78
CA THR A 183 -0.69 -1.86 19.45
C THR A 183 -1.01 -0.50 18.83
N LEU A 184 -0.01 0.36 18.58
CA LEU A 184 -0.22 1.66 17.93
C LEU A 184 -0.83 1.49 16.52
N LEU A 185 -0.30 0.57 15.73
CA LEU A 185 -0.81 0.26 14.38
C LEU A 185 -2.28 -0.16 14.44
N LEU A 186 -2.61 -1.11 15.31
CA LEU A 186 -3.96 -1.64 15.45
C LEU A 186 -4.93 -0.61 16.00
N GLU A 187 -4.55 0.18 17.01
CA GLU A 187 -5.38 1.28 17.52
C GLU A 187 -5.63 2.36 16.48
N THR A 188 -4.63 2.67 15.65
CA THR A 188 -4.78 3.61 14.53
C THR A 188 -5.75 3.06 13.47
N LEU A 189 -5.71 1.76 13.22
CA LEU A 189 -6.70 1.03 12.41
C LEU A 189 -7.98 0.72 13.19
N GLY A 190 -8.12 1.21 14.43
CA GLY A 190 -9.19 0.99 15.39
C GLY A 190 -9.60 -0.47 15.61
N MET A 191 -8.62 -1.38 15.59
CA MET A 191 -8.78 -2.80 15.85
C MET A 191 -8.07 -3.18 17.16
N LYS A 192 -8.58 -4.23 17.83
CA LYS A 192 -7.86 -4.89 18.92
C LYS A 192 -7.20 -6.15 18.40
N ALA A 193 -6.02 -6.48 18.92
CA ALA A 193 -5.28 -7.68 18.52
C ALA A 193 -6.10 -8.98 18.67
N SER A 194 -6.96 -9.05 19.69
CA SER A 194 -7.83 -10.21 19.95
C SER A 194 -8.78 -10.57 18.81
N PHE A 195 -9.20 -9.58 18.00
CA PHE A 195 -10.08 -9.84 16.85
C PHE A 195 -9.35 -10.47 15.66
N LEU A 196 -8.02 -10.41 15.64
CA LEU A 196 -7.19 -10.90 14.54
C LEU A 196 -6.57 -12.27 14.83
N GLU A 197 -6.78 -12.84 16.01
CA GLU A 197 -6.20 -14.12 16.44
C GLU A 197 -6.63 -15.30 15.54
N SER A 198 -7.85 -15.26 15.00
CA SER A 198 -8.38 -16.26 14.09
C SER A 198 -7.98 -16.04 12.63
N VAL A 199 -7.45 -14.85 12.29
CA VAL A 199 -7.09 -14.46 10.92
C VAL A 199 -5.64 -14.90 10.62
N PRO A 200 -5.37 -15.51 9.46
CA PRO A 200 -4.00 -15.84 9.03
C PRO A 200 -3.07 -14.63 9.11
N SER A 201 -1.85 -14.81 9.61
CA SER A 201 -0.93 -13.72 9.95
C SER A 201 -0.65 -12.74 8.80
N HIS A 202 -0.56 -13.24 7.56
CA HIS A 202 -0.34 -12.41 6.36
C HIS A 202 -1.59 -11.65 5.89
N LEU A 203 -2.78 -12.00 6.39
CA LEU A 203 -4.04 -11.30 6.12
C LEU A 203 -4.47 -10.36 7.25
N GLN A 204 -3.79 -10.39 8.40
CA GLN A 204 -4.15 -9.54 9.55
C GLN A 204 -4.16 -8.05 9.22
N LEU A 205 -3.12 -7.55 8.53
CA LEU A 205 -3.04 -6.14 8.12
C LEU A 205 -4.13 -5.77 7.10
N PRO A 206 -4.34 -6.52 5.99
CA PRO A 206 -5.46 -6.27 5.08
C PRO A 206 -6.84 -6.29 5.75
N VAL A 207 -7.09 -7.21 6.68
CA VAL A 207 -8.36 -7.29 7.41
C VAL A 207 -8.54 -6.09 8.32
N ALA A 208 -7.51 -5.71 9.09
CA ALA A 208 -7.56 -4.52 9.93
C ALA A 208 -7.79 -3.23 9.12
N VAL A 209 -7.14 -3.11 7.94
CA VAL A 209 -7.39 -2.04 6.97
C VAL A 209 -8.82 -2.07 6.46
N THR A 210 -9.38 -3.25 6.22
CA THR A 210 -10.76 -3.39 5.75
C THR A 210 -11.76 -2.90 6.79
N CYS A 211 -11.55 -3.22 8.07
CA CYS A 211 -12.33 -2.67 9.18
C CYS A 211 -12.20 -1.14 9.27
N HIS A 212 -10.99 -0.60 9.10
CA HIS A 212 -10.77 0.85 9.04
C HIS A 212 -11.55 1.49 7.89
N TRP A 213 -11.45 0.93 6.68
CA TRP A 213 -12.14 1.41 5.49
C TRP A 213 -13.66 1.43 5.69
N ILE A 214 -14.26 0.38 6.23
CA ILE A 214 -15.72 0.31 6.49
C ILE A 214 -16.21 1.49 7.35
N ARG A 215 -15.41 1.94 8.32
CA ARG A 215 -15.77 3.05 9.22
C ARG A 215 -15.54 4.43 8.63
N CYS A 216 -14.60 4.56 7.69
CA CYS A 216 -14.16 5.85 7.16
C CYS A 216 -14.59 6.10 5.70
N SER A 217 -15.18 5.11 5.03
CA SER A 217 -15.68 5.22 3.66
C SER A 217 -16.84 6.20 3.56
N GLU A 218 -16.83 7.05 2.55
CA GLU A 218 -17.97 7.87 2.14
C GLU A 218 -18.10 7.79 0.61
N PRO A 219 -19.13 7.13 0.05
CA PRO A 219 -20.30 6.56 0.72
C PRO A 219 -19.97 5.30 1.54
N GLN A 220 -20.89 4.93 2.45
CA GLN A 220 -20.75 3.72 3.26
C GLN A 220 -20.61 2.47 2.41
N VAL A 221 -19.69 1.58 2.80
CA VAL A 221 -19.44 0.30 2.12
C VAL A 221 -20.71 -0.54 2.07
N GLN A 222 -21.05 -1.00 0.86
CA GLN A 222 -22.18 -1.90 0.64
C GLN A 222 -21.78 -3.35 0.93
N LEU A 223 -22.72 -4.16 1.46
CA LEU A 223 -22.43 -5.55 1.85
C LEU A 223 -21.86 -6.39 0.69
N HIS A 224 -22.41 -6.27 -0.51
CA HIS A 224 -21.93 -7.02 -1.67
C HIS A 224 -20.51 -6.57 -2.09
N GLN A 225 -20.14 -5.30 -1.86
CA GLN A 225 -18.79 -4.78 -2.10
C GLN A 225 -17.78 -5.36 -1.12
N LEU A 226 -18.14 -5.41 0.16
CA LEU A 226 -17.33 -6.07 1.18
C LEU A 226 -17.15 -7.56 0.87
N LYS A 227 -18.24 -8.27 0.56
CA LYS A 227 -18.20 -9.69 0.21
C LYS A 227 -17.33 -9.96 -1.01
N ALA A 228 -17.42 -9.13 -2.06
CA ALA A 228 -16.59 -9.25 -3.26
C ALA A 228 -15.09 -9.10 -2.94
N LEU A 229 -14.73 -8.13 -2.10
CA LEU A 229 -13.36 -7.93 -1.65
C LEU A 229 -12.84 -9.15 -0.86
N LEU A 230 -13.61 -9.66 0.10
CA LEU A 230 -13.21 -10.83 0.90
C LEU A 230 -13.07 -12.10 0.04
N LEU A 231 -13.99 -12.33 -0.91
CA LEU A 231 -13.88 -13.44 -1.85
C LEU A 231 -12.65 -13.32 -2.76
N THR A 232 -12.24 -12.10 -3.11
CA THR A 232 -11.00 -11.84 -3.85
C THR A 232 -9.78 -12.28 -3.03
N MET A 233 -9.73 -11.94 -1.73
CA MET A 233 -8.65 -12.37 -0.83
C MET A 233 -8.62 -13.91 -0.68
N VAL A 234 -9.78 -14.54 -0.52
CA VAL A 234 -9.91 -16.01 -0.43
C VAL A 234 -9.42 -16.69 -1.72
N SER A 235 -9.72 -16.11 -2.88
CA SER A 235 -9.21 -16.60 -4.17
C SER A 235 -7.69 -16.54 -4.28
N GLY A 236 -7.06 -15.49 -3.74
CA GLY A 236 -5.60 -15.40 -3.66
C GLY A 236 -4.96 -16.50 -2.82
N GLU A 237 -5.61 -16.92 -1.73
CA GLU A 237 -5.13 -17.99 -0.87
C GLU A 237 -5.16 -19.36 -1.56
N LEU A 238 -6.13 -19.58 -2.43
CA LEU A 238 -6.17 -20.79 -3.26
C LEU A 238 -4.97 -20.84 -4.22
N GLN A 239 -4.62 -19.71 -4.85
CA GLN A 239 -3.46 -19.62 -5.74
C GLN A 239 -2.12 -19.76 -5.01
N ARG A 240 -2.07 -19.42 -3.71
CA ARG A 240 -0.90 -19.68 -2.85
C ARG A 240 -0.72 -21.17 -2.62
N GLY A 241 -1.80 -21.87 -2.27
CA GLY A 241 -1.79 -23.32 -2.05
C GLY A 241 -1.31 -24.12 -3.27
N THR A 242 -1.71 -23.73 -4.49
CA THR A 242 -1.30 -24.45 -5.71
C THR A 242 0.16 -24.20 -6.12
N ALA A 243 0.76 -23.07 -5.73
CA ALA A 243 2.15 -22.73 -6.05
C ALA A 243 3.17 -23.33 -5.06
N ASP A 244 2.78 -23.53 -3.80
CA ASP A 244 3.65 -24.06 -2.74
C ASP A 244 3.57 -25.60 -2.58
N LEU A 245 2.75 -26.29 -3.38
CA LEU A 245 2.63 -27.76 -3.34
C LEU A 245 3.69 -28.44 -4.21
N ASP A 246 4.44 -29.35 -3.58
CA ASP A 246 5.25 -30.37 -4.26
C ASP A 246 4.30 -31.26 -5.09
N PRO A 247 4.51 -31.47 -6.41
CA PRO A 247 3.58 -32.18 -7.29
C PRO A 247 3.29 -33.64 -6.91
N ALA A 248 3.93 -34.17 -5.86
CA ALA A 248 3.75 -35.52 -5.34
C ALA A 248 2.75 -35.63 -4.17
N ALA A 249 2.30 -34.52 -3.57
CA ALA A 249 1.33 -34.55 -2.48
C ALA A 249 -0.10 -34.52 -3.03
N LEU A 250 -0.78 -35.68 -3.03
CA LEU A 250 -2.17 -35.81 -3.45
C LEU A 250 -3.07 -34.97 -2.52
N PRO A 251 -3.80 -33.97 -3.03
CA PRO A 251 -4.86 -33.32 -2.25
C PRO A 251 -5.96 -34.34 -1.96
N ALA A 252 -6.67 -34.20 -0.84
CA ALA A 252 -7.91 -34.93 -0.62
C ALA A 252 -8.84 -34.68 -1.82
N GLU A 253 -9.33 -35.74 -2.47
CA GLU A 253 -9.96 -35.66 -3.80
C GLU A 253 -11.16 -34.69 -3.85
N ASP A 254 -11.89 -34.53 -2.75
CA ASP A 254 -13.12 -33.73 -2.65
C ASP A 254 -12.86 -32.21 -2.61
N ASP A 255 -11.82 -31.77 -1.89
CA ASP A 255 -11.47 -30.34 -1.81
C ASP A 255 -10.94 -29.84 -3.17
N SER A 256 -10.24 -30.69 -3.91
CA SER A 256 -9.64 -30.33 -5.20
C SER A 256 -10.68 -30.00 -6.27
N ALA A 257 -11.86 -30.61 -6.24
CA ALA A 257 -12.91 -30.39 -7.23
C ALA A 257 -13.62 -29.05 -7.02
N ALA A 258 -14.00 -28.75 -5.78
CA ALA A 258 -14.60 -27.47 -5.38
C ALA A 258 -13.62 -26.30 -5.61
N ASP A 259 -12.35 -26.47 -5.20
CA ASP A 259 -11.30 -25.48 -5.43
C ASP A 259 -11.12 -25.19 -6.94
N ASN A 260 -11.12 -26.22 -7.79
CA ASN A 260 -11.03 -26.05 -9.24
C ASN A 260 -12.28 -25.38 -9.84
N GLU A 261 -13.47 -25.64 -9.30
CA GLU A 261 -14.71 -24.97 -9.73
C GLU A 261 -14.69 -23.49 -9.39
N PHE A 262 -14.29 -23.16 -8.17
CA PHE A 262 -14.11 -21.79 -7.71
C PHE A 262 -13.03 -21.05 -8.53
N LEU A 263 -11.90 -21.70 -8.82
CA LEU A 263 -10.85 -21.12 -9.65
C LEU A 263 -11.37 -20.81 -11.06
N LYS A 264 -12.06 -21.77 -11.69
CA LYS A 264 -12.72 -21.57 -13.00
C LYS A 264 -13.70 -20.41 -12.94
N TRP A 265 -14.46 -20.27 -11.86
CA TRP A 265 -15.38 -19.16 -11.66
C TRP A 265 -14.62 -17.82 -11.59
N THR A 266 -13.49 -17.76 -10.87
CA THR A 266 -12.66 -16.55 -10.80
C THR A 266 -11.95 -16.21 -12.12
N GLU A 267 -11.70 -17.19 -12.99
CA GLU A 267 -11.06 -17.02 -14.31
C GLU A 267 -12.05 -16.71 -15.45
N LYS A 268 -13.36 -16.83 -15.22
CA LYS A 268 -14.38 -16.51 -16.24
C LYS A 268 -14.19 -15.10 -16.77
N LYS A 269 -14.26 -14.93 -18.09
CA LYS A 269 -14.16 -13.60 -18.69
C LYS A 269 -15.37 -12.75 -18.27
N PRO A 270 -15.16 -11.47 -17.90
CA PRO A 270 -16.27 -10.57 -17.61
C PRO A 270 -17.19 -10.48 -18.83
N GLN A 271 -18.51 -10.49 -18.60
CA GLN A 271 -19.46 -10.13 -19.64
C GLN A 271 -19.31 -8.63 -19.96
N LYS A 272 -19.74 -8.21 -21.15
CA LYS A 272 -19.78 -6.79 -21.51
C LYS A 272 -20.91 -6.11 -20.71
N GLU A 273 -20.63 -5.82 -19.44
CA GLU A 273 -21.48 -5.00 -18.59
C GLU A 273 -20.88 -3.60 -18.43
N ASP A 274 -21.73 -2.65 -18.09
CA ASP A 274 -21.32 -1.27 -17.85
C ASP A 274 -20.40 -1.19 -16.62
N PHE A 275 -19.38 -0.35 -16.71
CA PHE A 275 -18.42 -0.14 -15.63
C PHE A 275 -19.11 0.60 -14.46
N ASP A 276 -19.24 -0.07 -13.31
CA ASP A 276 -19.77 0.55 -12.09
C ASP A 276 -18.72 1.49 -11.47
N VAL A 277 -18.89 2.77 -11.75
CA VAL A 277 -18.03 3.87 -11.28
C VAL A 277 -18.11 4.04 -9.75
N ASP A 278 -19.24 3.71 -9.12
CA ASP A 278 -19.42 3.84 -7.67
C ASP A 278 -18.75 2.68 -6.93
N ALA A 279 -18.88 1.46 -7.44
CA ALA A 279 -18.10 0.32 -6.94
C ALA A 279 -16.59 0.59 -7.06
N ALA A 280 -16.16 1.12 -8.22
CA ALA A 280 -14.75 1.46 -8.47
C ALA A 280 -14.24 2.48 -7.46
N HIS A 281 -15.05 3.51 -7.16
CA HIS A 281 -14.70 4.52 -6.18
C HIS A 281 -14.51 3.93 -4.77
N GLY A 282 -15.41 3.06 -4.31
CA GLY A 282 -15.25 2.43 -2.99
C GLY A 282 -14.06 1.47 -2.94
N PHE A 283 -13.75 0.75 -4.02
CA PHE A 283 -12.52 -0.05 -4.06
C PHE A 283 -11.26 0.82 -4.08
N CYS A 284 -11.29 1.97 -4.76
CA CYS A 284 -10.19 2.96 -4.69
C CYS A 284 -10.00 3.46 -3.25
N GLN A 285 -11.08 3.71 -2.50
CA GLN A 285 -10.99 4.08 -1.07
C GLN A 285 -10.28 3.00 -0.25
N TRP A 286 -10.65 1.74 -0.45
CA TRP A 286 -9.97 0.62 0.21
C TRP A 286 -8.49 0.55 -0.18
N GLN A 287 -8.15 0.72 -1.45
CA GLN A 287 -6.76 0.72 -1.92
C GLN A 287 -5.95 1.89 -1.31
N CYS A 288 -6.54 3.08 -1.19
CA CYS A 288 -5.93 4.21 -0.47
C CYS A 288 -5.70 3.89 1.01
N CYS A 289 -6.68 3.25 1.68
CA CYS A 289 -6.55 2.83 3.07
C CYS A 289 -5.45 1.77 3.24
N LEU A 290 -5.38 0.78 2.33
CA LEU A 290 -4.34 -0.24 2.32
C LEU A 290 -2.96 0.37 2.13
N GLN A 291 -2.82 1.31 1.19
CA GLN A 291 -1.55 1.99 0.95
C GLN A 291 -1.07 2.73 2.21
N MET A 292 -1.92 3.51 2.86
CA MET A 292 -1.54 4.23 4.07
C MET A 292 -1.34 3.29 5.27
N GLY A 293 -2.09 2.20 5.37
CA GLY A 293 -1.90 1.16 6.38
C GLY A 293 -0.56 0.44 6.22
N LEU A 294 -0.14 0.15 5.00
CA LEU A 294 1.19 -0.39 4.69
C LEU A 294 2.28 0.59 5.06
N TYR A 295 2.14 1.86 4.69
CA TYR A 295 3.14 2.89 5.00
C TYR A 295 3.28 3.10 6.51
N LEU A 296 2.17 3.06 7.24
CA LEU A 296 2.20 3.10 8.70
C LEU A 296 2.86 1.85 9.30
N ASN A 297 2.53 0.65 8.81
CA ASN A 297 3.16 -0.60 9.23
C ASN A 297 4.69 -0.53 9.00
N GLN A 298 5.12 -0.07 7.84
CA GLN A 298 6.53 0.10 7.47
C GLN A 298 7.25 1.14 8.34
N LEU A 299 6.62 2.30 8.58
CA LEU A 299 7.14 3.33 9.47
C LEU A 299 7.35 2.82 10.90
N LEU A 300 6.46 1.94 11.36
CA LEU A 300 6.54 1.25 12.65
C LEU A 300 7.47 0.02 12.63
N CYS A 301 8.32 -0.10 11.61
CA CYS A 301 9.24 -1.22 11.40
C CYS A 301 8.54 -2.59 11.27
N ALA A 302 7.45 -2.63 10.52
CA ALA A 302 6.68 -3.80 10.14
C ALA A 302 6.29 -4.74 11.31
N PRO A 303 5.52 -4.26 12.32
CA PRO A 303 5.07 -5.08 13.43
C PRO A 303 4.06 -6.17 13.01
N LEU A 304 3.38 -6.00 11.87
CA LEU A 304 2.62 -7.05 11.20
C LEU A 304 3.30 -7.49 9.90
N PRO A 305 3.17 -8.76 9.49
CA PRO A 305 3.66 -9.23 8.20
C PRO A 305 3.02 -8.44 7.05
N GLU A 306 3.83 -8.06 6.07
CA GLU A 306 3.29 -7.45 4.86
C GLU A 306 2.55 -8.49 4.01
N PRO A 307 1.34 -8.16 3.52
CA PRO A 307 0.61 -9.05 2.64
C PRO A 307 1.29 -9.14 1.26
N ASP A 308 1.10 -10.27 0.60
CA ASP A 308 1.53 -10.42 -0.78
C ASP A 308 0.58 -9.65 -1.72
N LEU A 309 1.03 -8.47 -2.17
CA LEU A 309 0.28 -7.61 -3.08
C LEU A 309 0.22 -8.17 -4.51
N SER A 310 1.03 -9.17 -4.86
CA SER A 310 1.11 -9.69 -6.23
C SER A 310 -0.11 -10.57 -6.56
N SER A 311 -1.07 -10.03 -7.32
CA SER A 311 -2.33 -10.65 -7.81
C SER A 311 -3.21 -11.46 -6.84
N ARG A 312 -2.75 -11.69 -5.61
CA ARG A 312 -3.30 -12.60 -4.60
C ARG A 312 -4.22 -11.82 -3.67
N LEU A 313 -3.75 -10.69 -3.14
CA LEU A 313 -4.59 -9.89 -2.25
C LEU A 313 -5.74 -9.17 -2.98
N TYR A 314 -5.45 -8.64 -4.17
CA TYR A 314 -6.40 -7.83 -4.92
C TYR A 314 -6.24 -7.98 -6.42
N SER A 315 -7.36 -8.17 -7.12
CA SER A 315 -7.45 -8.12 -8.57
C SER A 315 -8.67 -7.28 -8.96
N GLY A 316 -8.44 -6.13 -9.62
CA GLY A 316 -9.51 -5.22 -10.00
C GLY A 316 -10.55 -5.88 -10.90
N THR A 317 -10.12 -6.71 -11.86
CA THR A 317 -11.03 -7.44 -12.74
C THR A 317 -11.87 -8.46 -11.98
N LEU A 318 -11.28 -9.16 -11.01
CA LEU A 318 -11.99 -10.15 -10.21
C LEU A 318 -13.00 -9.47 -9.28
N VAL A 319 -12.56 -8.49 -8.48
CA VAL A 319 -13.41 -7.86 -7.46
C VAL A 319 -14.64 -7.17 -8.07
N HIS A 320 -14.50 -6.53 -9.23
CA HIS A 320 -15.61 -5.90 -9.93
C HIS A 320 -16.62 -6.92 -10.47
N ARG A 321 -16.14 -8.03 -11.04
CA ARG A 321 -17.02 -9.10 -11.49
C ARG A 321 -17.80 -9.72 -10.33
N LEU A 322 -17.09 -10.03 -9.23
CA LEU A 322 -17.69 -10.59 -8.03
C LEU A 322 -18.76 -9.65 -7.45
N HIS A 323 -18.48 -8.36 -7.43
CA HIS A 323 -19.43 -7.33 -7.01
C HIS A 323 -20.70 -7.32 -7.88
N GLN A 324 -20.58 -7.34 -9.21
CA GLN A 324 -21.71 -7.39 -10.14
C GLN A 324 -22.54 -8.67 -9.99
N GLU A 325 -21.89 -9.82 -9.84
CA GLU A 325 -22.58 -11.10 -9.65
C GLU A 325 -23.36 -11.14 -8.32
N LEU A 326 -22.76 -10.62 -7.24
CA LEU A 326 -23.40 -10.52 -5.93
C LEU A 326 -24.55 -9.51 -5.91
N GLN A 327 -24.55 -8.51 -6.79
CA GLN A 327 -25.69 -7.61 -6.97
C GLN A 327 -26.84 -8.26 -7.75
N SER A 328 -26.52 -9.10 -8.74
CA SER A 328 -27.50 -9.66 -9.68
C SER A 328 -28.20 -10.93 -9.18
N ALA A 329 -27.56 -11.71 -8.30
CA ALA A 329 -28.12 -12.95 -7.77
C ALA A 329 -28.17 -12.92 -6.22
N PRO A 330 -29.31 -13.23 -5.58
CA PRO A 330 -29.40 -13.29 -4.13
C PRO A 330 -28.63 -14.50 -3.56
N ALA A 331 -27.34 -14.26 -3.26
CA ALA A 331 -26.49 -14.78 -2.17
C ALA A 331 -26.44 -16.28 -1.78
N VAL A 332 -27.17 -17.23 -2.36
CA VAL A 332 -27.20 -18.62 -1.84
C VAL A 332 -26.55 -19.66 -2.74
N GLU A 333 -26.51 -19.45 -4.06
CA GLU A 333 -26.10 -20.51 -5.00
C GLU A 333 -24.62 -20.48 -5.44
N ASN A 334 -23.85 -19.45 -5.06
CA ASN A 334 -22.45 -19.30 -5.54
C ASN A 334 -21.37 -19.63 -4.49
N LEU A 335 -21.71 -19.58 -3.19
CA LEU A 335 -20.81 -20.00 -2.10
C LEU A 335 -20.72 -21.53 -1.97
N SER A 336 -21.65 -22.27 -2.57
CA SER A 336 -21.64 -23.75 -2.63
C SER A 336 -20.45 -24.33 -3.39
N SER A 337 -19.78 -23.52 -4.22
CA SER A 337 -18.59 -23.90 -4.97
C SER A 337 -17.29 -23.82 -4.16
N LEU A 338 -17.32 -23.25 -2.95
CA LEU A 338 -16.13 -23.18 -2.09
C LEU A 338 -15.90 -24.51 -1.37
N SER A 339 -14.64 -24.94 -1.29
CA SER A 339 -14.26 -26.02 -0.37
C SER A 339 -14.58 -25.65 1.09
N PRO A 340 -14.76 -26.63 1.99
CA PRO A 340 -14.97 -26.39 3.42
C PRO A 340 -13.90 -25.47 4.04
N LYS A 341 -12.64 -25.64 3.62
CA LYS A 341 -11.51 -24.82 4.08
C LYS A 341 -11.64 -23.35 3.65
N LEU A 342 -11.94 -23.08 2.38
CA LEU A 342 -12.11 -21.72 1.89
C LEU A 342 -13.40 -21.07 2.43
N THR A 343 -14.46 -21.86 2.63
CA THR A 343 -15.69 -21.43 3.28
C THR A 343 -15.41 -20.99 4.72
N GLN A 344 -14.64 -21.79 5.47
CA GLN A 344 -14.24 -21.45 6.83
C GLN A 344 -13.41 -20.17 6.86
N LEU A 345 -12.42 -20.03 5.96
CA LEU A 345 -11.63 -18.80 5.86
C LEU A 345 -12.51 -17.60 5.56
N TYR A 346 -13.38 -17.69 4.55
CA TYR A 346 -14.32 -16.62 4.20
C TYR A 346 -15.17 -16.21 5.41
N GLN A 347 -15.72 -17.17 6.15
CA GLN A 347 -16.54 -16.89 7.32
C GLN A 347 -15.74 -16.23 8.45
N VAL A 348 -14.49 -16.65 8.68
CA VAL A 348 -13.59 -16.01 9.65
C VAL A 348 -13.34 -14.56 9.27
N LEU A 349 -13.01 -14.29 8.00
CA LEU A 349 -12.78 -12.94 7.52
C LEU A 349 -14.05 -12.08 7.66
N LEU A 350 -15.20 -12.60 7.22
CA LEU A 350 -16.48 -11.89 7.28
C LEU A 350 -16.89 -11.56 8.72
N ASN A 351 -16.81 -12.53 9.63
CA ASN A 351 -17.11 -12.31 11.05
C ASN A 351 -16.19 -11.27 11.67
N THR A 352 -14.91 -11.25 11.28
CA THR A 352 -13.92 -10.31 11.83
C THR A 352 -14.19 -8.87 11.39
N VAL A 353 -14.63 -8.66 10.14
CA VAL A 353 -14.93 -7.31 9.63
C VAL A 353 -16.32 -6.80 10.03
N GLU A 354 -17.24 -7.70 10.42
CA GLU A 354 -18.58 -7.35 10.91
C GLU A 354 -18.64 -7.18 12.45
N SER A 355 -17.57 -7.55 13.17
CA SER A 355 -17.43 -7.36 14.64
C SER A 355 -17.05 -5.93 14.99
#